data_AF-A0A2U8HMV0-F1
#
_entry.id   AF-A0A2U8HMV0-F1
#
_cell.length_a   1.000
_cell.length_b   1.000
_cell.length_c   1.000
_cell.angle_alpha   90.00
_cell.angle_beta   90.00
_cell.angle_gamma   90.00
#
_symmetry.space_group_name_H-M   'P 1'
#
loop_
_entity.id
_entity.type
_entity.pdbx_description
1 polymer ?
#
loop_
_entity_poly.entity_id
_entity_poly.type
_entity_poly.pdbx_seq_one_letter_code
_entity_poly.pdbx_strand_id
1 'polypeptide(L)'
;MAIEFQTRTGSEAPVIYGGVQAAPQSQYSGVAGFYGVLSSFDMRGTFDLARHLQPEAKRAFIFTGSAVFDERWKSIAEDMMSDVRDMEVLFVSGLSLQEFRDRAAGLDASDILIILTIFEDADGRRFVPADVVATIAEVSGAPSYGVYSSNIGRGVVGGSFSSFEATGAVMAQQALKVLNH
;
A
#
# COMPACT_ATOMS: atom_id res chain seq x y z
N MET A 1 4.71 16.65 10.94
CA MET A 1 4.96 16.88 9.50
C MET A 1 3.90 17.73 8.80
N ALA A 2 2.62 17.33 8.67
CA ALA A 2 1.59 18.18 8.01
C ALA A 2 1.29 19.48 8.79
N ILE A 3 1.21 19.41 10.11
CA ILE A 3 0.90 20.56 10.97
C ILE A 3 2.07 21.58 10.99
N GLU A 4 3.32 21.12 10.97
CA GLU A 4 4.52 21.97 10.98
C GLU A 4 4.69 22.79 9.69
N PHE A 5 4.14 22.32 8.57
CA PHE A 5 4.28 23.02 7.29
C PHE A 5 3.38 24.26 7.21
N GLN A 6 2.18 24.19 7.81
CA GLN A 6 1.23 25.30 7.84
C GLN A 6 1.76 26.48 8.68
N THR A 7 2.50 26.20 9.76
CA THR A 7 3.10 27.23 10.62
C THR A 7 4.19 28.04 9.90
N ARG A 8 4.76 27.50 8.81
CA ARG A 8 5.91 28.11 8.11
C ARG A 8 5.52 29.04 6.96
N THR A 9 4.28 28.97 6.46
CA THR A 9 3.81 29.78 5.31
C THR A 9 3.12 31.09 5.72
N GLY A 10 2.72 31.25 6.99
CA GLY A 10 2.20 32.52 7.52
C GLY A 10 0.93 33.06 6.84
N SER A 11 0.19 32.22 6.11
CA SER A 11 -0.97 32.63 5.30
C SER A 11 -2.27 31.98 5.83
N GLU A 12 -3.36 32.75 5.89
CA GLU A 12 -4.73 32.26 6.14
C GLU A 12 -5.31 31.42 4.98
N ALA A 13 -4.54 31.19 3.91
CA ALA A 13 -5.00 30.44 2.76
C ALA A 13 -5.19 28.94 3.09
N PRO A 14 -6.28 28.31 2.63
CA PRO A 14 -6.55 26.90 2.87
C PRO A 14 -5.53 26.00 2.17
N VAL A 15 -5.06 24.94 2.86
CA VAL A 15 -4.00 24.04 2.38
C VAL A 15 -4.54 22.63 2.24
N ILE A 16 -4.32 22.03 1.07
CA ILE A 16 -4.71 20.65 0.77
C ILE A 16 -3.48 19.76 0.75
N TYR A 17 -3.49 18.73 1.60
CA TYR A 17 -2.44 17.72 1.70
C TYR A 17 -2.86 16.46 0.95
N GLY A 18 -1.98 15.93 0.10
CA GLY A 18 -2.18 14.67 -0.62
C GLY A 18 -1.46 13.51 0.06
N GLY A 19 -2.09 12.33 0.07
CA GLY A 19 -1.49 11.10 0.59
C GLY A 19 -1.35 11.07 2.12
N VAL A 20 -2.24 11.78 2.83
CA VAL A 20 -2.20 11.86 4.29
C VAL A 20 -2.69 10.56 4.89
N GLN A 21 -2.09 10.18 6.01
CA GLN A 21 -2.54 9.01 6.74
C GLN A 21 -3.87 9.30 7.46
N ALA A 22 -4.79 8.33 7.48
CA ALA A 22 -6.01 8.47 8.27
C ALA A 22 -5.62 8.63 9.76
N ALA A 23 -6.07 9.70 10.40
CA ALA A 23 -5.85 9.89 11.82
C ALA A 23 -7.14 10.40 12.49
N PRO A 24 -7.28 10.23 13.81
CA PRO A 24 -8.46 10.70 14.54
C PRO A 24 -8.70 12.19 14.27
N GLN A 25 -9.96 12.59 14.11
CA GLN A 25 -10.35 13.97 13.79
C GLN A 25 -9.78 14.98 14.81
N SER A 26 -9.57 14.55 16.06
CA SER A 26 -8.94 15.33 17.14
C SER A 26 -7.50 15.77 16.85
N GLN A 27 -6.78 15.05 15.98
CA GLN A 27 -5.41 15.39 15.59
C GLN A 27 -5.36 16.52 14.54
N TYR A 28 -6.49 16.80 13.87
CA TYR A 28 -6.61 17.83 12.83
C TYR A 28 -7.53 18.98 13.24
N SER A 29 -8.30 18.84 14.32
CA SER A 29 -9.32 19.81 14.76
C SER A 29 -8.79 21.16 15.24
N GLY A 30 -7.47 21.34 15.37
CA GLY A 30 -6.82 22.62 15.69
C GLY A 30 -6.26 23.39 14.49
N VAL A 31 -6.41 22.82 13.28
CA VAL A 31 -5.77 23.32 12.06
C VAL A 31 -6.87 23.89 11.15
N ALA A 32 -7.11 25.20 11.23
CA ALA A 32 -8.05 25.87 10.33
C ALA A 32 -7.60 25.67 8.86
N GLY A 33 -8.54 25.32 7.98
CA GLY A 33 -8.28 25.14 6.55
C GLY A 33 -7.47 23.89 6.17
N PHE A 34 -7.48 22.83 6.99
CA PHE A 34 -6.88 21.54 6.64
C PHE A 34 -7.82 20.65 5.83
N TYR A 35 -7.39 20.26 4.63
CA TYR A 35 -8.07 19.27 3.78
C TYR A 35 -7.07 18.16 3.40
N GLY A 36 -7.33 16.92 3.82
CA GLY A 36 -6.45 15.78 3.56
C GLY A 36 -7.07 14.78 2.58
N VAL A 37 -6.33 14.38 1.55
CA VAL A 37 -6.66 13.19 0.74
C VAL A 37 -5.95 12.00 1.32
N LEU A 38 -6.72 11.00 1.75
CA LEU A 38 -6.19 9.83 2.43
C LEU A 38 -5.42 8.93 1.46
N SER A 39 -4.23 8.49 1.86
CA SER A 39 -3.54 7.41 1.16
C SER A 39 -4.37 6.13 1.30
N SER A 40 -4.76 5.55 0.17
CA SER A 40 -5.50 4.30 0.09
C SER A 40 -4.81 3.35 -0.90
N PHE A 41 -4.94 2.06 -0.64
CA PHE A 41 -4.58 0.99 -1.57
C PHE A 41 -5.78 0.04 -1.67
N ASP A 42 -5.91 -0.66 -2.79
CA ASP A 42 -7.00 -1.60 -3.02
C ASP A 42 -6.49 -3.04 -2.92
N MET A 43 -6.37 -3.54 -1.69
CA MET A 43 -6.00 -4.93 -1.43
C MET A 43 -7.03 -5.90 -1.98
N ARG A 44 -8.32 -5.61 -1.74
CA ARG A 44 -9.40 -6.51 -2.15
C ARG A 44 -9.46 -6.64 -3.67
N GLY A 45 -9.41 -5.54 -4.41
CA GLY A 45 -9.38 -5.57 -5.87
C GLY A 45 -8.13 -6.26 -6.41
N THR A 46 -6.96 -6.08 -5.78
CA THR A 46 -5.72 -6.80 -6.16
C THR A 46 -5.86 -8.31 -5.94
N PHE A 47 -6.42 -8.70 -4.81
CA PHE A 47 -6.68 -10.10 -4.47
C PHE A 47 -7.69 -10.75 -5.41
N ASP A 48 -8.82 -10.08 -5.68
CA ASP A 48 -9.87 -10.59 -6.56
C ASP A 48 -9.34 -10.75 -8.00
N LEU A 49 -8.50 -9.81 -8.46
CA LEU A 49 -7.79 -9.93 -9.74
C LEU A 49 -6.87 -11.16 -9.75
N ALA A 50 -6.04 -11.34 -8.71
CA ALA A 50 -5.13 -12.47 -8.62
C ALA A 50 -5.88 -13.81 -8.65
N ARG A 51 -6.99 -13.91 -7.91
CA ARG A 51 -7.85 -15.11 -7.92
C ARG A 51 -8.52 -15.35 -9.26
N HIS A 52 -8.93 -14.31 -9.96
CA HIS A 52 -9.50 -14.46 -11.30
C HIS A 52 -8.48 -15.02 -12.29
N LEU A 53 -7.21 -14.59 -12.19
CA LEU A 53 -6.11 -15.07 -13.04
C LEU A 53 -5.57 -16.43 -12.62
N GLN A 54 -5.73 -16.81 -11.35
CA GLN A 54 -5.30 -18.09 -10.77
C GLN A 54 -6.47 -18.79 -10.04
N PRO A 55 -7.48 -19.30 -10.78
CA PRO A 55 -8.69 -19.87 -10.17
C PRO A 55 -8.43 -21.13 -9.32
N GLU A 56 -7.34 -21.85 -9.61
CA GLU A 56 -6.93 -23.05 -8.89
C GLU A 56 -6.09 -22.76 -7.63
N ALA A 57 -5.79 -21.48 -7.36
CA ALA A 57 -4.97 -21.11 -6.22
C ALA A 57 -5.68 -21.38 -4.90
N LYS A 58 -4.95 -21.97 -3.95
CA LYS A 58 -5.47 -22.33 -2.63
C LYS A 58 -4.95 -21.46 -1.51
N ARG A 59 -3.85 -20.75 -1.75
CA ARG A 59 -3.15 -19.91 -0.77
C ARG A 59 -2.74 -18.58 -1.41
N ALA A 60 -2.92 -17.51 -0.68
CA ALA A 60 -2.30 -16.22 -0.96
C ALA A 60 -1.32 -15.85 0.15
N PHE A 61 -0.13 -15.47 -0.26
CA PHE A 61 0.91 -14.90 0.59
C PHE A 61 0.91 -13.39 0.40
N ILE A 62 0.78 -12.64 1.49
CA ILE A 62 0.84 -11.18 1.49
C ILE A 62 2.10 -10.76 2.22
N PHE A 63 3.10 -10.31 1.48
CA PHE A 63 4.38 -9.88 2.03
C PHE A 63 4.34 -8.41 2.43
N THR A 64 4.82 -8.11 3.64
CA THR A 64 4.87 -6.75 4.17
C THR A 64 6.07 -6.58 5.11
N GLY A 65 6.66 -5.38 5.11
CA GLY A 65 7.85 -5.06 5.89
C GLY A 65 7.58 -4.88 7.38
N SER A 66 8.59 -4.37 8.09
CA SER A 66 8.62 -4.18 9.53
C SER A 66 8.65 -2.71 9.97
N ALA A 67 8.54 -1.76 9.03
CA ALA A 67 8.38 -0.36 9.40
C ALA A 67 7.04 -0.13 10.11
N VAL A 68 6.93 0.91 10.92
CA VAL A 68 5.64 1.34 11.52
C VAL A 68 4.55 1.54 10.45
N PHE A 69 4.95 2.01 9.27
CA PHE A 69 4.05 2.15 8.14
C PHE A 69 3.59 0.80 7.59
N ASP A 70 4.51 -0.15 7.45
CA ASP A 70 4.22 -1.51 6.95
C ASP A 70 3.27 -2.25 7.88
N GLU A 71 3.52 -2.23 9.20
CA GLU A 71 2.65 -2.88 10.19
C GLU A 71 1.24 -2.29 10.21
N ARG A 72 1.13 -0.97 10.02
CA ARG A 72 -0.17 -0.33 9.90
C ARG A 72 -0.90 -0.72 8.61
N TRP A 73 -0.20 -0.78 7.48
CA TRP A 73 -0.80 -1.18 6.20
C TRP A 73 -1.21 -2.65 6.24
N LYS A 74 -0.41 -3.51 6.88
CA LYS A 74 -0.75 -4.89 7.18
C LYS A 74 -2.08 -5.00 7.94
N SER A 75 -2.24 -4.27 9.05
CA SER A 75 -3.49 -4.31 9.82
C SER A 75 -4.72 -3.89 9.00
N ILE A 76 -4.58 -2.85 8.15
CA ILE A 76 -5.67 -2.43 7.24
C ILE A 76 -5.97 -3.52 6.20
N ALA A 77 -4.93 -4.16 5.65
CA ALA A 77 -5.10 -5.23 4.69
C ALA A 77 -5.73 -6.48 5.34
N GLU A 78 -5.36 -6.83 6.57
CA GLU A 78 -5.98 -7.91 7.35
C GLU A 78 -7.48 -7.66 7.52
N ASP A 79 -7.88 -6.44 7.86
CA ASP A 79 -9.30 -6.05 7.96
C ASP A 79 -10.03 -6.19 6.61
N MET A 80 -9.41 -5.75 5.51
CA MET A 80 -9.97 -5.87 4.14
C MET A 80 -10.13 -7.32 3.67
N MET A 81 -9.32 -8.23 4.22
CA MET A 81 -9.31 -9.65 3.89
C MET A 81 -10.07 -10.50 4.92
N SER A 82 -10.61 -9.86 5.96
CA SER A 82 -11.19 -10.53 7.12
C SER A 82 -12.47 -11.31 6.84
N ASP A 83 -13.08 -11.21 5.65
CA ASP A 83 -14.26 -11.96 5.21
C ASP A 83 -13.92 -13.14 4.28
N VAL A 84 -12.67 -13.25 3.83
CA VAL A 84 -12.22 -14.35 2.97
C VAL A 84 -12.12 -15.65 3.78
N ARG A 85 -12.81 -16.70 3.33
CA ARG A 85 -12.92 -17.99 4.03
C ARG A 85 -12.65 -19.20 3.15
N ASP A 86 -12.75 -19.01 1.84
CA ASP A 86 -12.64 -20.05 0.82
C ASP A 86 -11.21 -20.22 0.29
N MET A 87 -10.25 -19.47 0.84
CA MET A 87 -8.83 -19.55 0.51
C MET A 87 -7.99 -19.19 1.73
N GLU A 88 -6.83 -19.82 1.88
CA GLU A 88 -5.88 -19.49 2.95
C GLU A 88 -5.16 -18.18 2.61
N VAL A 89 -5.19 -17.20 3.51
CA VAL A 89 -4.49 -15.91 3.34
C VAL A 89 -3.46 -15.76 4.46
N LEU A 90 -2.19 -15.69 4.07
CA LEU A 90 -1.04 -15.69 4.96
C LEU A 90 -0.31 -14.36 4.86
N PHE A 91 -0.40 -13.53 5.91
CA PHE A 91 0.42 -12.34 6.03
C PHE A 91 1.81 -12.71 6.54
N VAL A 92 2.84 -12.39 5.76
CA VAL A 92 4.24 -12.69 6.06
C VAL A 92 4.98 -11.36 6.27
N SER A 93 5.47 -11.16 7.49
CA SER A 93 6.28 -10.01 7.89
C SER A 93 7.42 -10.45 8.81
N GLY A 94 8.29 -9.52 9.19
CA GLY A 94 9.40 -9.82 10.11
C GLY A 94 10.50 -10.69 9.49
N LEU A 95 10.69 -10.60 8.17
CA LEU A 95 11.78 -11.23 7.44
C LEU A 95 12.79 -10.17 6.99
N SER A 96 14.06 -10.55 6.87
CA SER A 96 15.06 -9.80 6.09
C SER A 96 14.70 -9.84 4.59
N LEU A 97 15.25 -8.93 3.79
CA LEU A 97 15.04 -8.98 2.33
C LEU A 97 15.47 -10.33 1.72
N GLN A 98 16.53 -10.95 2.22
CA GLN A 98 16.98 -12.24 1.69
C GLN A 98 16.00 -13.36 2.04
N GLU A 99 15.46 -13.37 3.25
CA GLU A 99 14.43 -14.34 3.66
C GLU A 99 13.12 -14.15 2.90
N PHE A 100 12.72 -12.92 2.57
CA PHE A 100 11.59 -12.67 1.66
C PHE A 100 11.84 -13.30 0.29
N ARG A 101 13.03 -13.12 -0.27
CA ARG A 101 13.40 -13.71 -1.56
C ARG A 101 13.39 -15.24 -1.51
N ASP A 102 13.98 -15.82 -0.48
CA ASP A 102 14.01 -17.28 -0.30
C ASP A 102 12.59 -17.84 -0.13
N ARG A 103 11.73 -17.14 0.63
CA ARG A 103 10.34 -17.52 0.81
C ARG A 103 9.53 -17.43 -0.49
N ALA A 104 9.76 -16.40 -1.29
CA ALA A 104 9.12 -16.21 -2.60
C ALA A 104 9.58 -17.28 -3.61
N ALA A 105 10.86 -17.63 -3.60
CA ALA A 105 11.42 -18.68 -4.47
C ALA A 105 10.87 -20.07 -4.14
N GLY A 106 10.53 -20.31 -2.88
CA GLY A 106 9.88 -21.56 -2.44
C GLY A 106 8.37 -21.63 -2.63
N LEU A 107 7.73 -20.62 -3.24
CA LEU A 107 6.30 -20.66 -3.53
C LEU A 107 6.00 -21.59 -4.71
N ASP A 108 4.82 -22.21 -4.67
CA ASP A 108 4.32 -23.03 -5.79
C ASP A 108 3.67 -22.12 -6.84
N ALA A 109 3.68 -22.54 -8.11
CA ALA A 109 3.04 -21.78 -9.20
C ALA A 109 1.52 -21.62 -9.01
N SER A 110 0.89 -22.47 -8.18
CA SER A 110 -0.51 -22.36 -7.76
C SER A 110 -0.72 -21.47 -6.53
N ASP A 111 0.32 -20.89 -5.95
CA ASP A 111 0.18 -19.87 -4.91
C ASP A 111 -0.01 -18.47 -5.54
N ILE A 112 -0.62 -17.56 -4.78
CA ILE A 112 -0.68 -16.13 -5.11
C ILE A 112 0.33 -15.40 -4.21
N LEU A 113 1.18 -14.55 -4.78
CA LEU A 113 2.03 -13.64 -4.01
C LEU A 113 1.59 -12.19 -4.21
N ILE A 114 1.19 -11.49 -3.14
CA ILE A 114 0.91 -10.05 -3.15
C ILE A 114 1.98 -9.36 -2.31
N ILE A 115 2.67 -8.39 -2.88
CA ILE A 115 3.66 -7.57 -2.17
C ILE A 115 2.98 -6.24 -1.83
N LEU A 116 2.68 -6.05 -0.53
CA LEU A 116 1.96 -4.89 -0.02
C LEU A 116 2.87 -3.66 0.04
N THR A 117 3.69 -3.56 1.09
CA THR A 117 4.71 -2.53 1.29
C THR A 117 5.87 -3.13 2.08
N ILE A 118 7.10 -2.85 1.67
CA ILE A 118 8.30 -3.23 2.42
C ILE A 118 9.21 -2.00 2.40
N PHE A 119 9.05 -1.13 3.39
CA PHE A 119 9.92 0.04 3.58
C PHE A 119 11.12 -0.29 4.45
N GLU A 120 10.93 -1.17 5.42
CA GLU A 120 11.99 -1.65 6.30
C GLU A 120 11.86 -3.18 6.46
N ASP A 121 12.97 -3.91 6.49
CA ASP A 121 12.98 -5.35 6.79
C ASP A 121 13.30 -5.63 8.27
N ALA A 122 13.36 -6.90 8.66
CA ALA A 122 13.65 -7.29 10.04
C ALA A 122 15.05 -6.87 10.54
N ASP A 123 16.00 -6.61 9.63
CA ASP A 123 17.35 -6.16 9.95
C ASP A 123 17.41 -4.62 10.13
N GLY A 124 16.28 -3.93 9.98
CA GLY A 124 16.19 -2.47 10.04
C GLY A 124 16.70 -1.78 8.77
N ARG A 125 16.90 -2.53 7.67
CA ARG A 125 17.35 -1.96 6.41
C ARG A 125 16.19 -1.28 5.72
N ARG A 126 16.41 -0.06 5.23
CA ARG A 126 15.39 0.72 4.53
C ARG A 126 15.52 0.61 3.03
N PHE A 127 14.38 0.60 2.36
CA PHE A 127 14.31 0.39 0.93
C PHE A 127 13.37 1.36 0.22
N VAL A 128 13.56 1.45 -1.09
CA VAL A 128 12.53 1.92 -2.01
C VAL A 128 11.62 0.72 -2.31
N PRO A 129 10.33 0.74 -1.95
CA PRO A 129 9.47 -0.45 -2.08
C PRO A 129 9.39 -1.01 -3.49
N ALA A 130 9.40 -0.15 -4.51
CA ALA A 130 9.36 -0.59 -5.91
C ALA A 130 10.60 -1.43 -6.31
N ASP A 131 11.77 -1.15 -5.72
CA ASP A 131 12.98 -1.93 -5.97
C ASP A 131 12.91 -3.28 -5.23
N VAL A 132 12.37 -3.30 -4.01
CA VAL A 132 12.15 -4.55 -3.26
C VAL A 132 11.20 -5.48 -4.02
N VAL A 133 10.08 -4.94 -4.50
CA VAL A 133 9.12 -5.68 -5.33
C VAL A 133 9.84 -6.36 -6.51
N ALA A 134 10.71 -5.64 -7.22
CA ALA A 134 11.47 -6.20 -8.33
C ALA A 134 12.32 -7.40 -7.90
N THR A 135 13.07 -7.25 -6.81
CA THR A 135 14.00 -8.29 -6.33
C THR A 135 13.31 -9.55 -5.80
N ILE A 136 12.09 -9.42 -5.28
CA ILE A 136 11.27 -10.54 -4.81
C ILE A 136 10.55 -11.22 -5.98
N ALA A 137 9.93 -10.43 -6.85
CA ALA A 137 9.19 -10.94 -8.00
C ALA A 137 10.11 -11.67 -8.99
N GLU A 138 11.36 -11.21 -9.16
CA GLU A 138 12.37 -11.84 -10.03
C GLU A 138 12.61 -13.32 -9.70
N VAL A 139 12.56 -13.68 -8.41
CA VAL A 139 12.87 -15.04 -7.96
C VAL A 139 11.64 -15.83 -7.56
N SER A 140 10.44 -15.25 -7.64
CA SER A 140 9.24 -15.90 -7.13
C SER A 140 8.86 -17.12 -7.96
N GLY A 141 8.55 -18.22 -7.27
CA GLY A 141 7.96 -19.41 -7.89
C GLY A 141 6.48 -19.24 -8.25
N ALA A 142 5.85 -18.17 -7.75
CA ALA A 142 4.43 -17.85 -7.94
C ALA A 142 4.23 -16.53 -8.71
N PRO A 143 3.11 -16.37 -9.43
CA PRO A 143 2.73 -15.06 -9.96
C PRO A 143 2.62 -14.01 -8.85
N SER A 144 3.33 -12.89 -9.04
CA SER A 144 3.43 -11.81 -8.07
C SER A 144 2.53 -10.63 -8.46
N TYR A 145 1.92 -9.98 -7.47
CA TYR A 145 1.04 -8.81 -7.64
C TYR A 145 1.47 -7.69 -6.70
N GLY A 146 1.10 -6.46 -7.03
CA GLY A 146 1.35 -5.29 -6.20
C GLY A 146 0.09 -4.45 -6.00
N VAL A 147 0.11 -3.55 -5.03
CA VAL A 147 -1.04 -2.65 -4.75
C VAL A 147 -0.81 -1.20 -5.20
N TYR A 148 0.37 -0.88 -5.74
CA TYR A 148 0.71 0.45 -6.24
C TYR A 148 1.16 0.42 -7.70
N SER A 149 0.77 1.45 -8.46
CA SER A 149 1.13 1.59 -9.88
C SER A 149 2.64 1.67 -10.12
N SER A 150 3.42 2.11 -9.13
CA SER A 150 4.89 2.08 -9.16
C SER A 150 5.50 0.68 -9.29
N ASN A 151 4.70 -0.36 -9.08
CA ASN A 151 5.13 -1.76 -9.18
C ASN A 151 5.04 -2.25 -10.63
N ILE A 152 4.32 -1.56 -11.51
CA ILE A 152 4.25 -1.90 -12.95
C ILE A 152 5.66 -1.87 -13.54
N GLY A 153 5.99 -2.90 -14.33
CA GLY A 153 7.32 -3.06 -14.92
C GLY A 153 8.38 -3.58 -13.95
N ARG A 154 8.01 -3.99 -12.73
CA ARG A 154 8.89 -4.56 -11.71
C ARG A 154 8.68 -6.07 -11.51
N GLY A 155 8.24 -6.78 -12.54
CA GLY A 155 8.04 -8.24 -12.50
C GLY A 155 6.70 -8.72 -11.92
N VAL A 156 5.84 -7.81 -11.42
CA VAL A 156 4.46 -8.17 -11.05
C VAL A 156 3.59 -8.37 -12.29
N VAL A 157 2.66 -9.31 -12.20
CA VAL A 157 1.62 -9.60 -13.21
C VAL A 157 0.59 -8.46 -13.28
N GLY A 158 0.22 -7.90 -12.13
CA GLY A 158 -0.76 -6.81 -12.08
C GLY A 158 -1.14 -6.40 -10.66
N GLY A 159 -2.22 -5.64 -10.57
CA GLY A 159 -2.80 -5.15 -9.31
C GLY A 159 -3.94 -4.17 -9.54
N SER A 160 -4.72 -3.92 -8.49
CA SER A 160 -5.73 -2.84 -8.50
C SER A 160 -5.07 -1.55 -8.03
N PHE A 161 -4.73 -0.69 -8.99
CA PHE A 161 -3.95 0.51 -8.72
C PHE A 161 -4.83 1.75 -8.66
N SER A 162 -4.80 2.44 -7.52
CA SER A 162 -5.21 3.84 -7.46
C SER A 162 -4.15 4.68 -8.20
N SER A 163 -4.56 5.48 -9.19
CA SER A 163 -3.62 6.35 -9.90
C SER A 163 -3.38 7.65 -9.12
N PHE A 164 -2.15 8.18 -9.18
CA PHE A 164 -1.86 9.53 -8.65
C PHE A 164 -2.72 10.60 -9.33
N GLU A 165 -3.16 10.36 -10.57
CA GLU A 165 -4.12 11.19 -11.29
C GLU A 165 -5.49 11.19 -10.62
N ALA A 166 -5.99 10.03 -10.16
CA ALA A 166 -7.22 9.94 -9.38
C ALA A 166 -7.08 10.67 -8.04
N THR A 167 -5.96 10.51 -7.34
CA THR A 167 -5.65 11.27 -6.12
C THR A 167 -5.59 12.78 -6.40
N GLY A 168 -4.92 13.20 -7.48
CA GLY A 168 -4.83 14.59 -7.91
C GLY A 168 -6.18 15.18 -8.30
N ALA A 169 -7.05 14.41 -8.95
CA ALA A 169 -8.42 14.81 -9.29
C ALA A 169 -9.27 15.02 -8.03
N VAL A 170 -9.13 14.13 -7.02
CA VAL A 170 -9.79 14.30 -5.72
C VAL A 170 -9.24 15.55 -5.01
N MET A 171 -7.93 15.79 -5.02
CA MET A 171 -7.34 17.02 -4.47
C MET A 171 -7.85 18.28 -5.17
N ALA A 172 -7.94 18.27 -6.50
CA ALA A 172 -8.47 19.39 -7.29
C ALA A 172 -9.95 19.64 -7.01
N GLN A 173 -10.77 18.60 -6.87
CA GLN A 173 -12.17 18.74 -6.46
C GLN A 173 -12.31 19.34 -5.06
N GLN A 174 -11.46 18.94 -4.11
CA GLN A 174 -11.43 19.56 -2.78
C GLN A 174 -10.98 21.03 -2.88
N ALA A 175 -9.98 21.35 -3.70
CA ALA A 175 -9.54 22.73 -3.94
C ALA A 175 -10.66 23.61 -4.51
N LEU A 176 -11.42 23.11 -5.47
CA LEU A 176 -12.56 23.83 -6.04
C LEU A 176 -13.68 24.06 -5.02
N LYS A 177 -13.96 23.10 -4.14
CA LYS A 177 -14.95 23.29 -3.06
C LYS A 177 -14.53 24.38 -2.09
N VAL A 178 -13.24 24.46 -1.80
CA VAL A 178 -12.64 25.46 -0.92
C VAL A 178 -12.64 26.85 -1.55
N LEU A 179 -12.36 26.96 -2.85
CA LEU A 179 -12.31 28.24 -3.57
C LEU A 179 -13.69 28.82 -3.90
N ASN A 180 -14.74 27.99 -3.89
CA ASN A 180 -16.12 28.40 -4.16
C ASN A 180 -16.92 28.69 -2.88
N HIS A 181 -16.25 28.79 -1.74
CA HIS A 181 -16.78 29.22 -0.45
C HIS A 181 -16.03 30.46 0.02
#